data_AF-A0A161YMM6-F1
#
_entry.id   AF-A0A161YMM6-F1
#
_cell.length_a   1.000
_cell.length_b   1.000
_cell.length_c   1.000
_cell.angle_alpha   90.00
_cell.angle_beta   90.00
_cell.angle_gamma   90.00
#
_symmetry.space_group_name_H-M   'P 1'
#
loop_
_entity.id
_entity.type
_entity.pdbx_description
1 polymer ?
#
loop_
_entity_poly.entity_id
_entity_poly.type
_entity_poly.pdbx_seq_one_letter_code
_entity_poly.pdbx_strand_id
1 'polypeptide(L)' 'MGGDAAGDFRTKVWSMPGGPNCRPVHWKRNTAIAMVGIIITCIPIAMISVKLEERPHLPVRPIPSQLWCKNFGKKEY' A
#
# COMPACT_ATOMS: atom_id res chain seq x y z
N MET A 1 3.42 44.11 -4.16
CA MET A 1 2.29 45.02 -4.39
C MET A 1 1.04 44.16 -4.63
N GLY A 2 0.02 44.28 -3.76
CA GLY A 2 -1.35 43.79 -3.97
C GLY A 2 -1.79 42.55 -3.18
N GLY A 3 -2.67 42.73 -2.16
CA GLY A 3 -3.49 41.68 -1.52
C GLY A 3 -3.15 41.38 -0.05
N ASP A 4 -3.16 42.34 0.89
CA ASP A 4 -4.32 42.90 1.61
C ASP A 4 -5.04 41.93 2.59
N ALA A 5 -4.46 41.87 3.80
CA ALA A 5 -5.10 42.19 5.09
C ALA A 5 -6.29 41.37 5.66
N ALA A 6 -6.85 40.37 4.97
CA ALA A 6 -7.72 39.38 5.59
C ALA A 6 -7.08 38.00 5.43
N GLY A 7 -6.61 37.39 6.52
CA GLY A 7 -5.87 36.12 6.47
C GLY A 7 -6.49 35.13 5.48
N ASP A 8 -5.69 34.65 4.53
CA ASP A 8 -6.13 33.89 3.36
C ASP A 8 -7.13 32.81 3.79
N PHE A 9 -8.39 32.94 3.36
CA PHE A 9 -9.47 32.04 3.74
C PHE A 9 -9.18 30.58 3.35
N ARG A 10 -8.27 30.36 2.38
CA ARG A 10 -7.79 29.03 1.99
C ARG A 10 -7.06 28.31 3.12
N THR A 11 -6.55 29.04 4.11
CA THR A 11 -5.96 28.45 5.34
C THR A 11 -7.02 27.95 6.32
N LYS A 12 -8.26 28.45 6.22
CA LYS A 12 -9.39 28.05 7.07
C LYS A 12 -10.21 26.90 6.48
N VAL A 13 -10.06 26.63 5.18
CA VAL A 13 -10.78 25.55 4.48
C VAL A 13 -9.98 24.26 4.57
N TRP A 14 -10.55 23.24 5.19
CA TRP A 14 -9.97 21.89 5.21
C TRP A 14 -10.51 21.06 4.05
N SER A 15 -9.65 20.25 3.45
CA SER A 15 -10.02 19.29 2.41
C SER A 15 -9.26 17.98 2.59
N MET A 16 -9.91 16.86 2.25
CA MET A 16 -9.38 15.51 2.41
C MET A 16 -7.99 15.29 1.76
N PRO A 17 -7.73 15.73 0.50
CA PRO A 17 -6.41 15.60 -0.11
C PRO A 17 -5.40 16.68 0.34
N GLY A 18 -5.86 17.71 1.05
CA GLY A 18 -5.10 18.93 1.34
C GLY A 18 -5.42 20.08 0.38
N GLY A 19 -5.09 21.30 0.83
CA GLY A 19 -5.24 22.53 0.07
C GLY A 19 -4.11 22.83 -0.93
N PRO A 20 -4.21 23.97 -1.64
CA PRO A 20 -3.17 24.42 -2.56
C PRO A 20 -1.81 24.56 -1.86
N ASN A 21 -0.73 24.08 -2.49
CA ASN A 21 0.62 24.12 -1.92
C ASN A 21 0.75 23.45 -0.53
N CYS A 22 0.11 22.31 -0.31
CA CYS A 22 0.27 21.54 0.93
C CYS A 22 1.72 21.10 1.18
N ARG A 23 2.32 21.62 2.27
CA ARG A 23 3.69 21.31 2.70
C ARG A 23 3.74 21.13 4.23
N PRO A 24 3.11 20.08 4.79
CA PRO A 24 3.07 19.89 6.23
C PRO A 24 4.47 19.62 6.79
N VAL A 25 4.80 20.26 7.92
CA VAL A 25 6.13 20.16 8.56
C VAL A 25 6.52 18.70 8.86
N HIS A 26 5.54 17.83 9.14
CA HIS A 26 5.74 16.43 9.51
C HIS A 26 5.43 15.42 8.40
N TRP A 27 5.48 15.82 7.12
CA TRP A 27 5.12 14.94 6.00
C TRP A 27 5.85 13.58 6.05
N LYS A 28 7.15 13.57 6.38
CA LYS A 28 7.97 12.35 6.47
C LYS A 28 7.43 11.36 7.49
N ARG A 29 7.08 11.84 8.70
CA ARG A 29 6.54 11.01 9.78
C ARG A 29 5.17 10.45 9.41
N ASN A 30 4.31 11.28 8.82
CA ASN A 30 2.96 10.86 8.41
C ASN A 30 3.02 9.80 7.30
N THR A 31 3.93 9.96 6.32
CA THR A 31 4.16 8.95 5.28
C THR A 31 4.71 7.65 5.87
N ALA A 32 5.63 7.73 6.84
CA ALA A 32 6.15 6.54 7.51
C ALA A 32 5.03 5.76 8.24
N ILE A 33 4.14 6.45 8.96
CA ILE A 33 3.00 5.84 9.64
C ILE A 33 2.06 5.16 8.62
N ALA A 34 1.75 5.83 7.50
CA ALA A 34 0.92 5.25 6.45
C ALA A 34 1.55 3.98 5.85
N MET A 35 2.84 4.02 5.55
CA MET A 35 3.58 2.86 5.04
C MET A 35 3.59 1.69 6.02
N VAL A 36 3.79 1.96 7.32
CA VAL A 36 3.71 0.93 8.36
C VAL A 36 2.32 0.31 8.41
N GLY A 37 1.25 1.12 8.35
CA GLY A 37 -0.11 0.62 8.29
C GLY A 37 -0.36 -0.30 7.08
N ILE A 38 0.10 0.12 5.89
CA ILE A 38 -0.01 -0.69 4.66
C ILE A 38 0.70 -2.03 4.83
N ILE A 39 1.95 -2.03 5.30
CA ILE A 39 2.73 -3.26 5.47
C ILE A 39 2.06 -4.21 6.48
N ILE A 40 1.61 -3.67 7.61
CA ILE A 40 0.92 -4.46 8.65
C ILE A 40 -0.35 -5.11 8.09
N THR A 41 -1.10 -4.42 7.23
CA THR A 41 -2.32 -4.98 6.63
C THR A 41 -1.99 -5.96 5.50
N CYS A 42 -1.00 -5.68 4.65
CA CYS A 42 -0.69 -6.51 3.49
C CYS A 42 -0.05 -7.86 3.86
N ILE A 43 0.79 -7.93 4.91
CA ILE A 43 1.43 -9.19 5.32
C ILE A 43 0.42 -10.31 5.67
N PRO A 44 -0.54 -10.12 6.60
CA PRO A 44 -1.50 -11.18 6.93
C PRO A 44 -2.39 -11.53 5.75
N ILE A 45 -2.80 -10.54 4.94
CA ILE A 45 -3.55 -10.77 3.71
C ILE A 45 -2.75 -11.68 2.76
N ALA A 46 -1.46 -11.39 2.56
CA ALA A 46 -0.60 -12.23 1.74
C ALA A 46 -0.44 -13.65 2.31
N MET A 47 -0.26 -13.79 3.63
CA MET A 47 -0.17 -15.12 4.26
C MET A 47 -1.46 -15.93 4.11
N ILE A 48 -2.63 -15.29 4.21
CA ILE A 48 -3.93 -15.93 3.97
C ILE A 48 -4.08 -16.28 2.49
N SER A 49 -3.74 -15.36 1.59
CA SER A 49 -3.77 -15.57 0.14
C SER A 49 -2.92 -16.78 -0.27
N VAL A 50 -1.73 -16.93 0.30
CA VAL A 50 -0.82 -18.06 0.03
C VAL A 50 -1.39 -19.38 0.57
N LYS A 51 -2.07 -19.36 1.72
CA LYS A 51 -2.70 -20.57 2.29
C LYS A 51 -3.88 -21.05 1.45
N LEU A 52 -4.62 -20.13 0.84
CA LEU A 52 -5.79 -20.41 0.02
C LEU A 52 -5.43 -20.65 -1.47
N GLU A 53 -4.18 -20.44 -1.85
CA GLU A 53 -3.75 -20.63 -3.24
C GLU A 53 -3.69 -22.13 -3.58
N GLU A 54 -4.73 -22.60 -4.26
CA GLU A 54 -4.81 -23.94 -4.81
C GLU A 54 -4.77 -23.92 -6.35
N ARG A 55 -4.07 -24.89 -6.95
CA ARG A 55 -4.01 -25.07 -8.41
C ARG A 55 -4.32 -26.52 -8.75
N PRO A 56 -5.41 -26.80 -9.50
CA PRO A 56 -5.80 -28.16 -9.85
C PRO A 56 -4.91 -28.80 -10.91
N HIS A 57 -4.26 -27.99 -11.76
CA HIS A 57 -3.39 -28.47 -12.83
C HIS A 57 -1.96 -27.96 -12.67
N LEU A 58 -1.00 -28.85 -12.91
CA LEU A 58 0.41 -28.49 -13.01
C LEU A 58 0.62 -27.60 -14.24
N PRO A 59 1.35 -26.49 -14.13
CA PRO A 59 1.59 -25.62 -15.26
C PRO A 59 2.64 -26.22 -16.21
N VAL A 60 2.41 -26.02 -17.51
CA VAL A 60 3.27 -26.51 -18.61
C VAL A 60 4.63 -25.78 -18.66
N ARG A 61 4.75 -24.64 -17.97
CA ARG A 61 5.95 -23.79 -17.92
C ARG A 61 6.22 -23.32 -16.48
N PRO A 62 7.47 -23.00 -16.11
CA PRO A 62 7.78 -22.45 -14.80
C PRO A 62 7.15 -21.07 -14.63
N ILE A 63 6.37 -20.88 -13.56
CA ILE A 63 5.70 -19.60 -13.25
C ILE A 63 6.13 -19.18 -11.84
N PRO A 64 6.59 -17.93 -11.63
CA PRO A 64 7.15 -17.50 -10.35
C PRO A 64 6.19 -17.62 -9.15
N SER A 65 4.87 -17.53 -9.35
CA SER A 65 3.89 -17.75 -8.28
C SER A 65 3.79 -19.22 -7.83
N GLN A 66 4.39 -20.17 -8.55
CA GLN A 66 4.50 -21.56 -8.08
C GLN A 66 5.33 -21.71 -6.81
N LEU A 67 6.26 -20.79 -6.53
CA LEU A 67 7.06 -20.81 -5.29
C LEU A 67 6.19 -20.74 -4.03
N TRP A 68 4.98 -20.19 -4.15
CA TRP A 68 4.06 -19.95 -3.05
C TRP A 68 2.92 -20.96 -2.98
N CYS A 69 2.61 -21.64 -4.10
CA CYS A 69 1.66 -22.74 -4.15
C CYS A 69 2.15 -23.95 -3.35
N LYS A 70 1.44 -24.32 -2.28
CA LYS A 70 1.69 -25.53 -1.49
C LYS A 70 1.02 -26.79 -2.04
N ASN A 71 0.16 -26.63 -3.05
CA ASN A 71 -0.67 -27.70 -3.63
C ASN A 71 0.14 -28.82 -4.30
N PHE A 72 1.35 -28.52 -4.76
CA PHE A 72 2.25 -29.49 -5.33
C PHE A 72 3.23 -29.90 -4.24
N GLY A 73 3.24 -31.19 -3.88
CA GLY A 73 4.19 -31.75 -2.90
C GLY A 73 5.65 -31.49 -3.29
N LYS A 74 6.60 -31.81 -2.41
CA LYS A 74 8.03 -31.69 -2.72
C LYS A 74 8.30 -32.42 -4.04
N LYS A 75 8.72 -31.67 -5.07
CA LYS A 75 9.22 -32.28 -6.29
C LYS A 75 10.52 -32.98 -5.92
N GLU A 76 10.47 -34.29 -5.73
CA GLU A 76 11.65 -35.14 -5.86
C GLU A 76 12.10 -35.00 -7.31
N TYR A 77 13.22 -34.29 -7.50
CA TYR A 77 13.99 -34.30 -8.74
C TYR A 77 15.21 -35.18 -8.53
#